data_AF-A0A538LS68-F1
#
_entry.id   AF-A0A538LS68-F1
#
_cell.length_a   1.000
_cell.length_b   1.000
_cell.length_c   1.000
_cell.angle_alpha   90.00
_cell.angle_beta   90.00
_cell.angle_gamma   90.00
#
_symmetry.space_group_name_H-M   'P 1'
#
loop_
_entity.id
_entity.type
_entity.pdbx_description
1 polymer ?
#
loop_
_entity_poly.entity_id
_entity_poly.type
_entity_poly.pdbx_seq_one_letter_code
_entity_poly.pdbx_strand_id
1 'polypeptide(L)'
;MNATAQIAPAGPQHMHALARANQVRLARAELKRGVAGGEIDVAEVIVYCPWEANSMPVADLLISQRRWGETRCHKLLARLPMSEKKTVGSMTDRQRRALAAMLNSGGAMRAAVPE
;
A
#
# COMPACT_ATOMS: atom_id res chain seq x y z
N MET A 1 -18.42 0.62 49.98
CA MET A 1 -19.20 1.36 48.96
C MET A 1 -18.61 0.97 47.60
N ASN A 2 -19.25 0.04 46.89
CA ASN A 2 -18.73 -0.46 45.61
C ASN A 2 -19.27 0.40 44.47
N ALA A 3 -18.40 1.16 43.82
CA ALA A 3 -18.72 1.94 42.64
C ALA A 3 -18.79 1.00 41.44
N THR A 4 -20.01 0.63 41.05
CA THR A 4 -20.28 -0.07 39.80
C THR A 4 -20.06 0.93 38.65
N ALA A 5 -18.92 0.84 37.96
CA ALA A 5 -18.69 1.59 36.73
C ALA A 5 -19.66 1.07 35.65
N GLN A 6 -20.75 1.80 35.42
CA GLN A 6 -21.65 1.55 34.30
C GLN A 6 -20.90 1.90 33.00
N ILE A 7 -20.42 0.87 32.30
CA ILE A 7 -19.92 1.00 30.93
C ILE A 7 -21.16 1.25 30.06
N ALA A 8 -21.35 2.50 29.65
CA ALA A 8 -22.40 2.85 28.68
C ALA A 8 -22.23 1.98 27.42
N PRO A 9 -23.32 1.52 26.78
CA PRO A 9 -23.23 0.69 25.58
C PRO A 9 -22.39 1.43 24.52
N ALA A 10 -21.48 0.71 23.87
CA ALA A 10 -20.63 1.23 22.81
C ALA A 10 -21.51 1.81 21.69
N GLY A 11 -21.77 3.12 21.74
CA GLY A 11 -22.55 3.85 20.75
C GLY A 11 -21.92 3.84 19.35
N PRO A 12 -22.36 4.72 18.44
CA PRO A 12 -22.06 4.73 16.99
C PRO A 12 -20.59 4.66 16.53
N GLN A 13 -19.62 4.66 17.45
CA GLN A 13 -18.19 4.57 17.18
C GLN A 13 -17.81 3.35 16.33
N HIS A 14 -18.37 2.17 16.61
CA HIS A 14 -18.08 0.97 15.82
C HIS A 14 -18.58 1.11 14.37
N MET A 15 -19.73 1.77 14.18
CA MET A 15 -20.28 2.05 12.84
C MET A 15 -19.43 3.07 12.08
N HIS A 16 -18.98 4.14 12.75
CA HIS A 16 -18.08 5.12 12.15
C HIS A 16 -16.72 4.48 11.78
N ALA A 17 -16.17 3.63 12.64
CA ALA A 17 -14.95 2.89 12.36
C ALA A 17 -15.12 1.94 11.17
N LEU A 18 -16.25 1.24 11.10
CA LEU A 18 -16.58 0.36 9.97
C LEU A 18 -16.73 1.17 8.66
N ALA A 19 -17.43 2.30 8.69
CA ALA A 19 -17.58 3.19 7.55
C ALA A 19 -16.20 3.68 7.04
N ARG A 20 -15.33 4.10 7.97
CA ARG A 20 -13.95 4.51 7.63
C ARG A 20 -13.14 3.35 7.03
N ALA A 21 -13.26 2.14 7.59
CA ALA A 21 -12.60 0.95 7.08
C ALA A 21 -13.10 0.58 5.67
N ASN A 22 -14.40 0.70 5.42
CA ASN A 22 -14.99 0.50 4.10
C ASN A 22 -14.44 1.53 3.09
N GLN A 23 -14.38 2.81 3.47
CA GLN A 23 -13.82 3.87 2.63
C GLN A 23 -12.38 3.56 2.19
N VAL A 24 -11.53 3.12 3.13
CA VAL A 24 -10.15 2.72 2.82
C VAL A 24 -10.12 1.48 1.92
N ARG A 25 -10.94 0.47 2.20
CA ARG A 25 -10.98 -0.76 1.38
C ARG A 25 -11.42 -0.49 -0.05
N LEU A 26 -12.41 0.36 -0.27
CA LEU A 26 -12.89 0.72 -1.61
C LEU A 26 -11.84 1.51 -2.38
N ALA A 27 -11.29 2.58 -1.79
CA ALA A 27 -10.25 3.38 -2.43
C ALA A 27 -8.98 2.57 -2.73
N ARG A 28 -8.59 1.67 -1.81
CA ARG A 28 -7.48 0.74 -2.06
C ARG A 28 -7.78 -0.22 -3.21
N ALA A 29 -9.01 -0.73 -3.30
CA ALA A 29 -9.39 -1.62 -4.41
C ALA A 29 -9.31 -0.87 -5.76
N GLU A 30 -9.71 0.40 -5.80
CA GLU A 30 -9.55 1.27 -6.97
C GLU A 30 -8.07 1.47 -7.33
N LEU A 31 -7.23 1.82 -6.34
CA LEU A 31 -5.79 1.94 -6.55
C LEU A 31 -5.20 0.66 -7.15
N LYS A 32 -5.51 -0.52 -6.57
CA LYS A 32 -5.00 -1.81 -7.05
C LYS A 32 -5.45 -2.10 -8.48
N ARG A 33 -6.67 -1.70 -8.86
CA ARG A 33 -7.16 -1.85 -10.25
C ARG A 33 -6.38 -0.96 -11.21
N GLY A 34 -6.16 0.32 -10.89
CA GLY A 34 -5.36 1.22 -11.72
C GLY A 34 -3.91 0.76 -11.87
N VAL A 35 -3.31 0.26 -10.79
CA VAL A 35 -1.96 -0.35 -10.80
C VAL A 35 -1.91 -1.62 -11.67
N ALA A 36 -2.93 -2.48 -11.58
CA ALA A 36 -3.01 -3.69 -12.41
C ALA A 36 -3.18 -3.36 -13.90
N GLY A 37 -3.97 -2.32 -14.20
CA GLY A 37 -4.18 -1.77 -15.55
C GLY A 37 -2.96 -1.06 -16.13
N GLY A 38 -2.05 -0.59 -15.26
CA GLY A 38 -0.90 0.23 -15.67
C GLY A 38 -1.22 1.72 -15.82
N GLU A 39 -2.40 2.15 -15.39
CA GLU A 39 -2.82 3.56 -15.35
C GLU A 39 -2.14 4.32 -14.22
N ILE A 40 -1.75 3.61 -13.15
CA ILE A 40 -1.08 4.18 -11.98
C ILE A 40 0.27 3.48 -11.82
N ASP A 41 1.34 4.29 -11.79
CA ASP A 41 2.69 3.77 -11.53
C ASP A 41 2.89 3.53 -10.03
N VAL A 42 3.34 2.32 -9.68
CA VAL A 42 3.64 1.93 -8.30
C VAL A 42 4.81 2.72 -7.72
N ALA A 43 5.77 3.13 -8.54
CA ALA A 43 6.87 3.97 -8.06
C ALA A 43 6.33 5.31 -7.53
N GLU A 44 5.38 5.92 -8.23
CA GLU A 44 4.71 7.15 -7.78
C GLU A 44 3.90 6.95 -6.51
N VAL A 45 3.12 5.86 -6.42
CA VAL A 45 2.34 5.52 -5.22
C VAL A 45 3.26 5.37 -3.99
N ILE A 46 4.42 4.74 -4.14
CA ILE A 46 5.38 4.56 -3.05
C ILE A 46 5.97 5.89 -2.60
N VAL A 47 6.28 6.79 -3.53
CA VAL A 47 6.87 8.09 -3.22
C VAL A 47 5.83 9.01 -2.56
N TYR A 48 4.65 9.14 -3.16
CA TYR A 48 3.60 10.04 -2.67
C TYR A 48 2.89 9.49 -1.43
N CYS A 49 2.79 8.16 -1.30
CA CYS A 49 2.05 7.47 -0.24
C CYS A 49 0.63 8.05 -0.02
N PRO A 50 -0.26 7.88 -1.01
CA PRO A 50 -1.65 8.27 -0.86
C PRO A 50 -2.31 7.57 0.35
N TRP A 51 -3.37 8.20 0.89
CA TRP A 51 -3.95 7.83 2.18
C TRP A 51 -4.54 6.41 2.21
N GLU A 52 -5.01 5.88 1.08
CA GLU A 52 -5.56 4.52 1.00
C GLU A 52 -4.45 3.45 1.06
N ALA A 53 -3.23 3.81 0.64
CA ALA A 53 -2.03 2.98 0.62
C ALA A 53 -1.25 3.08 1.93
N ASN A 54 -1.50 4.11 2.74
CA ASN A 54 -0.77 4.38 3.98
C ASN A 54 -0.67 3.15 4.92
N SER A 55 -1.78 2.41 5.09
CA SER A 55 -1.81 1.18 5.91
C SER A 55 -1.70 -0.11 5.09
N MET A 56 -1.49 -0.01 3.78
CA MET A 56 -1.34 -1.16 2.89
C MET A 56 0.07 -1.73 2.99
N PRO A 57 0.25 -3.05 3.12
CA PRO A 57 1.56 -3.69 3.00
C PRO A 57 2.20 -3.37 1.64
N VAL A 58 3.49 -3.06 1.64
CA VAL A 58 4.22 -2.77 0.40
C VAL A 58 4.22 -3.97 -0.55
N ALA A 59 4.21 -5.20 -0.02
CA ALA A 59 4.13 -6.41 -0.84
C ALA A 59 2.80 -6.51 -1.60
N ASP A 60 1.67 -6.19 -0.96
CA ASP A 60 0.36 -6.20 -1.60
C ASP A 60 0.30 -5.20 -2.77
N LEU A 61 1.00 -4.06 -2.63
CA LEU A 61 1.07 -3.05 -3.69
C LEU A 61 1.90 -3.55 -4.85
N LEU A 62 3.07 -4.11 -4.54
CA LEU A 62 3.99 -4.64 -5.55
C LEU A 62 3.37 -5.79 -6.35
N ILE A 63 2.66 -6.71 -5.69
CA ILE A 63 2.02 -7.87 -6.34
C ILE A 63 0.78 -7.45 -7.17
N SER A 64 0.19 -6.29 -6.89
CA SER A 64 -0.92 -5.77 -7.72
C SER A 64 -0.51 -5.39 -9.14
N GLN A 65 0.79 -5.18 -9.37
CA GLN A 65 1.31 -4.86 -10.69
C GLN A 65 1.20 -6.05 -11.66
N ARG A 66 0.89 -5.77 -12.93
CA ARG A 66 0.92 -6.79 -13.98
C ARG A 66 2.32 -7.42 -14.11
N ARG A 67 2.39 -8.76 -14.14
CA ARG A 67 3.63 -9.58 -14.18
C ARG A 67 4.48 -9.54 -12.90
N TRP A 68 3.88 -9.22 -11.77
CA TRP A 68 4.50 -9.34 -10.46
C TRP A 68 3.84 -10.47 -9.67
N GLY A 69 4.66 -11.27 -9.00
CA GLY A 69 4.25 -12.31 -8.07
C GLY A 69 5.14 -12.30 -6.84
N GLU A 70 4.82 -13.13 -5.85
CA GLU A 70 5.49 -13.18 -4.55
C GLU A 70 7.02 -13.28 -4.67
N THR A 71 7.52 -14.20 -5.51
CA THR A 71 8.97 -14.39 -5.71
C THR A 71 9.67 -13.11 -6.19
N ARG A 72 9.06 -12.35 -7.10
CA ARG A 72 9.66 -11.11 -7.62
C ARG A 72 9.61 -10.00 -6.57
N CYS A 73 8.50 -9.90 -5.84
CA CYS A 73 8.34 -8.98 -4.73
C CYS A 73 9.38 -9.23 -3.63
N HIS A 74 9.49 -10.48 -3.18
CA HIS A 74 10.44 -10.92 -2.16
C HIS A 74 11.88 -10.58 -2.55
N LYS A 75 12.31 -10.95 -3.77
CA LYS A 75 13.66 -10.67 -4.28
C LYS A 75 13.96 -9.17 -4.35
N LEU A 76 12.98 -8.33 -4.66
CA LEU A 76 13.16 -6.88 -4.70
C LEU A 76 13.35 -6.33 -3.28
N LEU A 77 12.46 -6.67 -2.36
CA LEU A 77 12.46 -6.13 -0.99
C LEU A 77 13.66 -6.61 -0.17
N ALA A 78 14.13 -7.84 -0.42
CA ALA A 78 15.34 -8.39 0.19
C ALA A 78 16.61 -7.57 -0.12
N ARG A 79 16.65 -6.85 -1.25
CA ARG A 79 17.78 -5.96 -1.59
C ARG A 79 17.79 -4.66 -0.78
N LEU A 80 16.65 -4.26 -0.21
CA LEU A 80 16.50 -3.06 0.63
C LEU A 80 16.32 -3.40 2.12
N PRO A 81 16.77 -4.59 2.54
CA PRO A 81 16.33 -5.31 3.75
C PRO A 81 14.96 -4.89 4.33
N MET A 82 13.91 -4.87 3.50
CA MET A 82 12.57 -4.48 3.94
C MET A 82 11.66 -5.69 4.14
N SER A 83 10.86 -5.66 5.22
CA SER A 83 9.79 -6.65 5.43
C SER A 83 8.65 -6.44 4.43
N GLU A 84 8.13 -7.53 3.89
CA GLU A 84 6.94 -7.55 3.02
C GLU A 84 5.69 -6.96 3.69
N LYS A 85 5.57 -7.16 5.00
CA LYS A 85 4.46 -6.66 5.81
C LYS A 85 4.60 -5.19 6.18
N LYS A 86 5.74 -4.56 5.85
CA LYS A 86 5.94 -3.14 6.12
C LYS A 86 4.90 -2.34 5.33
N THR A 87 4.22 -1.41 5.98
CA THR A 87 3.23 -0.56 5.30
C THR A 87 3.92 0.57 4.54
N VAL A 88 3.33 1.02 3.43
CA VAL A 88 3.85 2.15 2.64
C VAL A 88 4.01 3.41 3.51
N GLY A 89 3.05 3.66 4.40
CA GLY A 89 3.07 4.77 5.35
C GLY A 89 4.24 4.74 6.34
N SER A 90 4.70 3.55 6.73
CA SER A 90 5.79 3.37 7.72
C SER A 90 7.20 3.41 7.11
N MET A 91 7.32 3.49 5.79
CA MET A 91 8.61 3.60 5.11
C MET A 91 9.22 4.98 5.32
N THR A 92 10.54 5.02 5.52
CA THR A 92 11.27 6.29 5.51
C THR A 92 11.35 6.83 4.08
N ASP A 93 11.53 8.14 3.91
CA ASP A 93 11.70 8.74 2.58
C ASP A 93 12.86 8.11 1.80
N ARG A 94 13.94 7.74 2.49
CA ARG A 94 15.07 7.02 1.90
C ARG A 94 14.63 5.66 1.35
N GLN A 95 13.84 4.91 2.10
CA GLN A 95 13.30 3.62 1.66
C GLN A 95 12.36 3.77 0.46
N ARG A 96 11.49 4.78 0.48
CA ARG A 96 10.56 5.08 -0.63
C ARG A 96 11.31 5.40 -1.91
N ARG A 97 12.27 6.32 -1.86
CA ARG A 97 13.09 6.73 -3.01
C ARG A 97 13.94 5.58 -3.54
N ALA A 98 14.56 4.78 -2.66
CA ALA A 98 15.36 3.64 -3.06
C ALA A 98 14.51 2.57 -3.77
N LEU A 99 13.33 2.26 -3.23
CA LEU A 99 12.42 1.29 -3.84
C LEU A 99 11.89 1.77 -5.20
N ALA A 100 11.46 3.03 -5.28
CA ALA A 100 11.03 3.65 -6.54
C ALA A 100 12.14 3.62 -7.61
N ALA A 101 13.38 3.96 -7.25
CA ALA A 101 14.52 3.87 -8.15
C ALA A 101 14.72 2.44 -8.67
N MET A 102 14.65 1.42 -7.80
CA MET A 102 14.80 0.02 -8.20
C MET A 102 13.68 -0.47 -9.11
N LEU A 103 12.44 0.00 -8.89
CA LEU A 103 11.30 -0.30 -9.75
C LEU A 103 11.50 0.27 -11.17
N ASN A 104 12.02 1.49 -11.26
CA ASN A 104 12.31 2.14 -12.54
C ASN A 104 13.50 1.48 -13.27
N SER A 105 14.56 1.11 -12.55
CA SER A 105 15.73 0.44 -13.14
C SER A 105 15.44 -1.00 -13.59
N GLY A 106 14.59 -1.73 -12.86
CA GLY A 106 14.11 -3.06 -13.27
C GLY A 106 12.94 -3.03 -14.26
N GLY A 107 12.38 -1.83 -14.48
CA GLY A 107 11.26 -1.52 -15.36
C GLY A 107 11.66 -0.91 -16.71
N ALA A 108 12.96 -0.71 -16.98
CA ALA A 108 13.50 -0.18 -18.24
C ALA A 108 13.14 -1.01 -19.50
N MET A 109 12.31 -2.07 -19.37
CA MET A 109 11.66 -2.79 -20.45
C MET A 109 10.13 -2.55 -20.52
N ARG A 110 9.61 -1.37 -20.10
CA ARG A 110 8.15 -1.08 -20.10
C ARG A 110 7.68 0.28 -20.64
N ALA A 111 8.53 1.19 -21.15
CA ALA A 111 8.05 2.48 -21.65
C ALA A 111 8.71 2.95 -22.95
N ALA A 112 8.78 2.08 -23.95
CA ALA A 112 9.01 2.48 -25.33
C ALA A 112 7.80 2.06 -26.18
N VAL A 113 6.71 2.83 -26.08
CA VAL A 113 5.72 2.98 -27.16
C VAL A 113 5.24 4.44 -27.09
N PRO A 114 5.67 5.32 -28.01
CA PRO A 114 4.98 6.57 -28.26
C PRO A 114 3.79 6.31 -29.22
N GLU A 115 2.66 6.95 -28.96
CA GLU A 115 1.76 7.44 -30.02
C GLU A 115 1.95 8.95 -30.10
#